data_AF-A0A7D4TF88-F1
#
_entry.id   AF-A0A7D4TF88-F1
#
_cell.length_a   1.000
_cell.length_b   1.000
_cell.length_c   1.000
_cell.angle_alpha   90.00
_cell.angle_beta   90.00
_cell.angle_gamma   90.00
#
_symmetry.space_group_name_H-M   'P 1'
#
loop_
_entity.id
_entity.type
_entity.pdbx_description
1 polymer ?
#
loop_
_entity_poly.entity_id
_entity_poly.type
_entity_poly.pdbx_seq_one_letter_code
_entity_poly.pdbx_strand_id
1 'polypeptide(L)'
;MKSIIFLGLLVFNTEAFSVLSPSIQADKDRHAMDEYIRDHRALHGHIEHIDYENFVIYLDSGCRLVFEREEQVHPSNWVGPAGILIMNRKECEELK
;
A
#
# COMPACT_ATOMS: atom_id res chain seq x y z
N MET A 1 55.07 3.38 -20.09
CA MET A 1 53.69 2.87 -20.24
C MET A 1 53.25 2.19 -18.94
N LYS A 2 52.74 2.94 -17.95
CA LYS A 2 52.34 2.39 -16.64
C LYS A 2 51.00 2.96 -16.11
N SER A 3 50.25 3.69 -16.93
CA SER A 3 49.07 4.45 -16.48
C SER A 3 47.75 4.06 -17.12
N ILE A 4 47.63 2.87 -17.72
CA ILE A 4 46.38 2.42 -18.40
C ILE A 4 45.61 1.37 -17.59
N ILE A 5 46.07 1.00 -16.38
CA ILE A 5 45.41 -0.04 -15.57
C ILE A 5 44.35 0.54 -14.59
N PHE A 6 44.23 1.87 -14.47
CA PHE A 6 43.30 2.49 -13.51
C PHE A 6 41.89 2.78 -14.04
N LEU A 7 41.59 2.50 -15.32
CA LEU A 7 40.32 2.89 -15.96
C LEU A 7 39.26 1.76 -16.03
N GLY A 8 39.56 0.57 -15.47
CA GLY A 8 38.70 -0.62 -15.60
C GLY A 8 37.78 -0.93 -14.41
N LEU A 9 37.73 -0.08 -13.37
CA LEU A 9 37.16 -0.43 -12.06
C LEU A 9 35.80 0.23 -11.72
N LEU A 10 35.18 0.96 -12.65
CA LEU A 10 34.00 1.81 -12.37
C LEU A 10 32.68 1.35 -13.03
N VAL A 11 32.51 0.05 -13.29
CA VAL A 11 31.27 -0.46 -13.90
C VAL A 11 30.67 -1.62 -13.09
N PHE A 12 30.43 -1.38 -11.80
CA PHE A 12 29.53 -2.19 -10.99
C PHE A 12 28.55 -1.24 -10.28
N ASN A 13 27.70 -0.56 -11.06
CA ASN A 13 26.49 0.03 -10.51
C ASN A 13 25.54 -1.12 -10.21
N THR A 14 25.59 -1.61 -8.97
CA THR A 14 24.55 -2.48 -8.43
C THR A 14 23.29 -1.63 -8.33
N GLU A 15 22.32 -1.89 -9.21
CA GLU A 15 20.94 -1.42 -9.06
C GLU A 15 20.46 -1.88 -7.68
N ALA A 16 20.43 -0.96 -6.71
CA ALA A 16 19.94 -1.24 -5.38
C ALA A 16 18.41 -1.32 -5.48
N PHE A 17 17.88 -2.55 -5.57
CA PHE A 17 16.45 -2.80 -5.41
C PHE A 17 16.05 -2.43 -3.98
N SER A 18 15.60 -1.19 -3.80
CA SER A 18 15.05 -0.75 -2.54
C SER A 18 13.68 -1.41 -2.35
N VAL A 19 13.64 -2.47 -1.55
CA VAL A 19 12.39 -2.90 -0.93
C VAL A 19 11.92 -1.75 -0.05
N LEU A 20 10.66 -1.35 -0.21
CA LEU A 20 10.09 -0.31 0.65
C LEU A 20 10.13 -0.82 2.09
N SER A 21 10.65 0.00 3.01
CA SER A 21 10.68 -0.42 4.41
C SER A 21 9.24 -0.67 4.91
N PRO A 22 9.03 -1.62 5.84
CA PRO A 22 7.70 -1.89 6.38
C PRO A 22 6.98 -0.63 6.89
N SER A 23 7.72 0.29 7.50
CA SER A 23 7.19 1.57 7.97
C SER A 23 6.64 2.45 6.85
N ILE A 24 7.38 2.60 5.76
CA ILE A 24 6.98 3.45 4.63
C ILE A 24 5.82 2.80 3.87
N GLN A 25 5.78 1.47 3.77
CA GLN A 25 4.61 0.79 3.21
C GLN A 25 3.36 1.07 4.05
N ALA A 26 3.44 0.93 5.38
CA ALA A 26 2.33 1.23 6.27
C ALA A 26 1.87 2.70 6.18
N ASP A 27 2.79 3.65 6.00
CA ASP A 27 2.44 5.06 5.76
C ASP A 27 1.67 5.25 4.45
N LYS A 28 2.09 4.58 3.36
CA LYS A 28 1.36 4.62 2.08
C LYS A 28 -0.03 4.00 2.19
N ASP A 29 -0.16 2.95 2.97
CA ASP A 29 -1.42 2.23 3.18
C ASP A 29 -2.42 3.09 3.94
N ARG A 30 -1.97 3.73 5.03
CA ARG A 30 -2.75 4.74 5.75
C ARG A 30 -3.19 5.86 4.82
N HIS A 31 -2.26 6.39 4.03
CA HIS A 31 -2.54 7.48 3.10
C HIS A 31 -3.62 7.11 2.08
N ALA A 32 -3.60 5.89 1.53
CA ALA A 32 -4.61 5.43 0.58
C ALA A 32 -6.02 5.35 1.21
N MET A 33 -6.12 4.87 2.45
CA MET A 33 -7.39 4.83 3.17
C MET A 33 -7.89 6.24 3.51
N ASP A 34 -7.00 7.13 3.96
CA ASP A 34 -7.32 8.53 4.24
C ASP A 34 -7.78 9.30 3.00
N GLU A 35 -7.11 9.07 1.87
CA GLU A 35 -7.47 9.65 0.58
C GLU A 35 -8.85 9.19 0.14
N TYR A 36 -9.16 7.90 0.28
CA TYR A 36 -10.49 7.38 -0.01
C TYR A 36 -11.57 8.09 0.83
N ILE A 37 -11.34 8.27 2.14
CA ILE A 37 -12.27 9.00 3.02
C ILE A 37 -12.45 10.44 2.54
N ARG A 38 -11.34 11.13 2.26
CA ARG A 38 -11.35 12.54 1.80
C ARG A 38 -12.16 12.71 0.52
N ASP A 39 -12.00 11.79 -0.42
CA ASP A 39 -12.67 11.84 -1.72
C ASP A 39 -14.16 11.46 -1.61
N HIS A 40 -14.53 10.68 -0.59
CA HIS A 40 -15.90 10.25 -0.30
C HIS A 40 -16.50 10.99 0.89
N ARG A 41 -16.72 12.30 0.76
CA ARG A 41 -17.27 13.16 1.82
C ARG A 41 -18.58 12.67 2.44
N ALA A 42 -19.36 11.84 1.74
CA ALA A 42 -20.57 11.21 2.28
C ALA A 42 -20.30 10.25 3.45
N LEU A 43 -19.05 9.81 3.65
CA LEU A 43 -18.64 9.01 4.80
C LEU A 43 -18.39 9.86 6.04
N HIS A 44 -18.20 11.17 5.89
CA HIS A 44 -17.92 12.05 7.03
C HIS A 44 -19.14 12.08 7.97
N GLY A 45 -18.92 11.67 9.22
CA GLY A 45 -19.99 11.55 10.23
C GLY A 45 -20.58 10.14 10.37
N HIS A 46 -20.28 9.23 9.44
CA HIS A 46 -20.67 7.82 9.52
C HIS A 46 -19.52 6.90 9.95
N ILE A 47 -18.27 7.36 9.90
CA ILE A 47 -17.11 6.57 10.32
C ILE A 47 -17.09 6.43 11.85
N GLU A 48 -17.15 5.20 12.34
CA GLU A 48 -17.03 4.86 13.76
C GLU A 48 -15.57 4.55 14.15
N HIS A 49 -14.88 3.77 13.32
CA HIS A 49 -13.51 3.34 13.57
C HIS A 49 -12.76 3.01 12.27
N ILE A 50 -11.45 3.23 12.24
CA ILE A 50 -10.57 2.85 11.14
C ILE A 50 -9.52 1.88 11.69
N ASP A 51 -9.52 0.68 11.13
CA ASP A 51 -8.56 -0.38 11.41
C ASP A 51 -7.55 -0.45 10.26
N TYR A 52 -6.41 0.22 10.45
CA TYR A 52 -5.33 0.26 9.47
C TYR A 52 -4.53 -1.05 9.39
N GLU A 53 -4.63 -1.94 10.38
CA GLU A 53 -3.92 -3.21 10.37
C GLU A 53 -4.64 -4.23 9.49
N ASN A 54 -5.98 -4.24 9.56
CA ASN A 54 -6.83 -5.13 8.76
C ASN A 54 -7.38 -4.45 7.49
N PHE A 55 -7.04 -3.18 7.27
CA PHE A 55 -7.50 -2.36 6.14
C PHE A 55 -9.04 -2.27 6.05
N VAL A 56 -9.69 -1.99 7.18
CA VAL A 56 -11.15 -1.89 7.28
C VAL A 56 -11.57 -0.54 7.86
N ILE A 57 -12.56 0.10 7.24
CA ILE A 57 -13.26 1.26 7.81
C ILE A 57 -14.62 0.80 8.29
N TYR A 58 -14.88 0.91 9.59
CA TYR A 58 -16.18 0.64 10.20
C TYR A 58 -17.04 1.91 10.15
N LEU A 59 -18.25 1.74 9.62
CA LEU A 59 -19.27 2.76 9.51
C LEU A 59 -20.40 2.46 10.50
N ASP A 60 -21.25 3.46 10.73
CA ASP A 60 -22.48 3.31 11.47
C ASP A 60 -23.39 2.21 10.87
N SER A 61 -24.36 1.78 11.68
CA SER A 61 -25.36 0.77 11.27
C SER A 61 -24.78 -0.59 10.88
N GLY A 62 -23.58 -0.94 11.37
CA GLY A 62 -22.96 -2.25 11.11
C GLY A 62 -22.42 -2.43 9.70
N CYS A 63 -22.18 -1.33 8.97
CA CYS A 63 -21.51 -1.37 7.67
C CYS A 63 -19.99 -1.27 7.83
N ARG A 64 -19.23 -1.90 6.93
CA ARG A 64 -17.78 -1.79 6.84
C ARG A 64 -17.31 -1.72 5.39
N LEU A 65 -16.25 -0.95 5.16
CA LEU A 65 -15.53 -0.86 3.89
C LEU A 65 -14.24 -1.66 4.02
N VAL A 66 -14.06 -2.68 3.19
CA VAL A 66 -12.88 -3.53 3.20
C VAL A 66 -11.98 -3.14 2.04
N PHE A 67 -10.72 -2.87 2.35
CA PHE A 67 -9.69 -2.56 1.37
C PHE A 67 -8.82 -3.80 1.14
N GLU A 68 -8.39 -3.97 -0.10
CA GLU A 68 -7.49 -5.06 -0.48
C GLU A 68 -6.35 -4.52 -1.32
N ARG A 69 -5.28 -5.31 -1.41
CA ARG A 69 -4.17 -5.01 -2.31
C ARG A 69 -4.64 -5.20 -3.73
N GLU A 70 -4.37 -4.21 -4.58
CA GLU A 70 -4.50 -4.39 -6.01
C GLU A 70 -3.65 -5.59 -6.46
N GLU A 71 -4.26 -6.50 -7.23
CA GLU A 71 -3.59 -7.68 -7.73
C GLU A 71 -2.51 -7.26 -8.73
N GLN A 72 -1.26 -7.61 -8.43
CA GLN A 72 -0.12 -7.31 -9.29
C GLN A 72 0.54 -8.62 -9.72
N VAL A 73 0.66 -8.80 -11.04
CA VAL A 73 1.36 -9.95 -11.61
C VAL A 73 2.86 -9.74 -11.45
N HIS A 74 3.43 -10.38 -10.45
CA HIS A 74 4.86 -10.33 -10.16
C HIS A 74 5.55 -11.64 -10.52
N PRO A 75 6.83 -11.61 -10.95
CA PRO A 75 7.66 -12.80 -11.04
C PRO A 75 7.75 -13.53 -9.68
N SER A 76 7.97 -14.84 -9.69
CA SER A 76 8.01 -15.66 -8.46
C SER A 76 9.11 -15.27 -7.46
N ASN A 77 10.10 -14.49 -7.88
CA ASN A 77 11.21 -13.99 -7.07
C ASN A 77 11.09 -12.47 -6.76
N TRP A 78 9.89 -11.90 -6.86
CA TRP A 78 9.67 -10.50 -6.56
C TRP A 78 9.83 -10.20 -5.07
N VAL A 79 10.64 -9.19 -4.78
CA VAL A 79 10.90 -8.67 -3.42
C VAL A 79 10.55 -7.20 -3.29
N GLY A 80 9.82 -6.64 -4.25
CA GLY A 80 9.46 -5.23 -4.24
C GLY A 80 8.31 -4.89 -3.27
N PRO A 81 7.86 -3.62 -3.27
CA PRO A 81 6.77 -3.17 -2.41
C PRO A 81 5.48 -3.95 -2.66
N ALA A 82 4.61 -3.96 -1.65
CA ALA A 82 3.27 -4.49 -1.79
C ALA A 82 2.42 -3.59 -2.72
N GLY A 83 1.38 -4.17 -3.32
CA GLY A 83 0.40 -3.43 -4.10
C GLY A 83 -0.27 -2.32 -3.31
N ILE A 84 -0.83 -1.34 -4.02
CA ILE A 84 -1.58 -0.24 -3.38
C ILE A 84 -2.89 -0.81 -2.80
N LEU A 85 -3.38 -0.24 -1.70
CA LEU A 85 -4.71 -0.57 -1.19
C LEU A 85 -5.79 0.13 -2.00
N ILE A 86 -6.81 -0.63 -2.37
CA ILE A 86 -8.02 -0.15 -3.04
C ILE A 86 -9.25 -0.60 -2.25
N MET A 87 -10.28 0.25 -2.18
CA MET A 87 -11.56 -0.16 -1.61
C MET A 87 -12.15 -1.26 -2.50
N ASN A 88 -12.30 -2.46 -1.95
CA ASN A 88 -12.72 -3.66 -2.68
C ASN A 88 -14.24 -3.85 -2.58
N ARG A 89 -14.77 -3.79 -1.35
CA ARG A 89 -16.18 -4.06 -1.10
C ARG A 89 -16.71 -3.31 0.11
N LYS A 90 -18.03 -3.09 0.09
CA LYS A 90 -18.83 -2.65 1.23
C LYS A 90 -19.65 -3.82 1.73
N GLU A 91 -19.53 -4.14 3.01
CA GLU A 91 -20.32 -5.17 3.68
C GLU A 91 -21.21 -4.48 4.71
N CYS A 92 -22.50 -4.78 4.71
CA CYS A 92 -23.44 -4.27 5.71
C CYS A 92 -24.17 -5.47 6.29
N GLU A 93 -24.24 -5.56 7.62
CA GLU A 93 -25.12 -6.53 8.25
C GLU A 93 -26.56 -6.19 7.87
N GLU A 94 -27.23 -7.11 7.15
CA GLU A 94 -28.67 -7.02 7.00
C GLU A 94 -29.28 -7.27 8.39
N LEU A 95 -29.83 -6.23 9.00
CA LEU A 95 -30.65 -6.34 10.21
C LEU A 95 -31.74 -7.38 9.95
N LYS A 96 -31.59 -8.58 10.52
CA LYS A 96 -32.61 -9.63 10.54
C LYS A 96 -33.70 -9.31 11.55
#